data_AF-J4K8H6-F1
#
_entry.id   AF-J4K8H6-F1
#
_cell.length_a   1.000
_cell.length_b   1.000
_cell.length_c   1.000
_cell.angle_alpha   90.00
_cell.angle_beta   90.00
_cell.angle_gamma   90.00
#
_symmetry.space_group_name_H-M   'P 1'
#
loop_
_entity.id
_entity.type
_entity.pdbx_description
1 polymer ?
#
loop_
_entity_poly.entity_id
_entity_poly.type
_entity_poly.pdbx_seq_one_letter_code
_entity_poly.pdbx_strand_id
1 'polypeptide(L)' 'MSVQDLEKIDRLLDIIFTPDQESEQVKTESIYREETLDDTLKEAKNQLHKEQLEKNLERFRKNNK' A
#
# COMPACT_ATOMS: atom_id res chain seq x y z
N MET A 1 12.34 -27.61 29.49
CA MET A 1 11.09 -27.56 28.70
C MET A 1 10.42 -28.91 28.83
N SER A 2 9.10 -28.94 28.98
CA SER A 2 8.37 -30.22 29.02
C SER A 2 8.28 -30.80 27.62
N VAL A 3 8.24 -32.12 27.49
CA VAL A 3 8.00 -32.81 26.21
C VAL A 3 6.69 -32.33 25.57
N GLN A 4 5.71 -31.98 26.41
CA GLN A 4 4.43 -31.41 25.99
C GLN A 4 4.56 -30.02 25.36
N ASP A 5 5.56 -29.23 25.78
CA ASP A 5 5.81 -27.91 25.20
C ASP A 5 6.48 -28.04 23.83
N LEU A 6 7.38 -29.01 23.68
CA LEU A 6 8.02 -29.33 22.40
C LEU A 6 7.01 -29.80 21.35
N GLU A 7 6.05 -30.68 21.72
CA GLU A 7 4.98 -31.12 20.81
C GLU A 7 4.04 -29.99 20.38
N LYS A 8 3.75 -29.04 21.28
CA LYS A 8 2.95 -27.85 20.93
C LYS A 8 3.69 -26.95 19.96
N ILE A 9 5.00 -26.77 20.16
CA ILE A 9 5.85 -25.99 19.26
C ILE A 9 5.90 -26.67 17.89
N ASP A 10 6.11 -27.98 17.84
CA ASP A 10 6.18 -28.75 16.58
C ASP A 10 4.88 -28.64 15.75
N ARG A 11 3.72 -28.77 16.40
CA ARG A 11 2.41 -28.56 15.75
C ARG A 11 2.21 -27.13 15.25
N LEU A 12 2.71 -26.13 15.98
CA LEU A 12 2.63 -24.73 15.55
C LEU A 12 3.54 -24.46 14.35
N LEU A 13 4.71 -25.10 14.29
CA LEU A 13 5.59 -25.02 13.13
C LEU A 13 4.90 -25.64 11.91
N ASP A 14 4.25 -26.80 12.05
CA ASP A 14 3.47 -27.38 10.95
C ASP A 14 2.37 -26.42 10.46
N ILE A 15 1.62 -25.77 11.34
CA ILE A 15 0.56 -24.83 10.92
C ILE A 15 1.13 -23.61 10.17
N ILE A 16 2.29 -23.08 10.58
CA ILE A 16 2.91 -21.88 10.00
C ILE A 16 3.65 -22.20 8.70
N PHE A 17 4.30 -23.37 8.63
CA PHE A 17 5.16 -23.77 7.53
C PHE A 17 4.50 -24.73 6.53
N THR A 18 3.27 -25.20 6.80
CA THR A 18 2.46 -25.89 5.78
C THR A 18 1.93 -24.86 4.80
N PRO A 19 2.28 -24.95 3.50
CA PRO A 19 1.78 -24.04 2.49
C PRO A 19 0.40 -24.53 2.03
N ASP A 20 -0.62 -24.43 2.89
CA ASP A 20 -1.99 -24.67 2.47
C ASP A 20 -2.53 -23.42 1.73
N GLN A 21 -2.29 -23.48 0.42
CA GLN A 21 -3.08 -22.97 -0.69
C GLN A 21 -4.29 -22.08 -0.33
N GLU A 22 -4.14 -20.78 -0.62
CA GLU A 22 -5.15 -19.90 -1.24
C GLU A 22 -6.61 -20.39 -1.26
N SER A 23 -7.45 -19.92 -0.33
CA SER A 23 -8.92 -19.71 -0.50
C SER A 23 -9.53 -19.37 0.87
N GLU A 24 -9.84 -18.13 1.23
CA GLU A 24 -11.13 -17.48 0.91
C GLU A 24 -11.15 -15.99 1.33
N GLN A 25 -10.02 -15.38 1.71
CA GLN A 25 -10.00 -13.96 2.15
C GLN A 25 -9.69 -12.94 1.04
N VAL A 26 -9.45 -13.40 -0.20
CA VAL A 26 -8.92 -12.56 -1.30
C VAL A 26 -9.99 -11.68 -1.98
N LYS A 27 -11.23 -11.57 -1.46
CA LYS A 27 -12.31 -10.84 -2.18
C LYS A 27 -12.90 -9.62 -1.48
N THR A 28 -12.44 -9.25 -0.29
CA THR A 28 -13.01 -8.09 0.44
C THR A 28 -12.00 -7.10 1.00
N GLU A 29 -10.69 -7.35 0.90
CA GLU A 29 -9.66 -6.42 1.42
C GLU A 29 -9.05 -5.48 0.37
N SER A 30 -9.46 -5.57 -0.91
CA SER A 30 -8.90 -4.74 -1.98
C SER A 30 -9.42 -3.29 -2.02
N ILE A 31 -9.84 -2.73 -0.88
CA ILE A 31 -10.29 -1.32 -0.77
C ILE A 31 -9.46 -0.54 0.28
N TYR A 32 -8.74 -1.21 1.18
CA TYR A 32 -7.82 -0.55 2.11
C TYR A 32 -6.38 -0.86 1.74
N ARG A 33 -5.87 -0.15 0.72
CA ARG A 33 -4.43 -0.09 0.48
C ARG A 33 -3.87 0.97 1.42
N GLU A 34 -3.01 0.56 2.35
CA GLU A 34 -2.26 1.49 3.22
C GLU A 34 -1.51 2.47 2.33
N GLU A 35 -1.68 3.78 2.56
CA GLU A 35 -0.99 4.82 1.78
C GLU A 35 0.52 4.66 1.97
N THR A 36 1.22 4.32 0.91
CA THR A 36 2.67 4.12 0.95
C THR A 36 3.40 5.44 0.75
N LEU A 37 4.68 5.51 1.16
CA LEU A 37 5.54 6.67 0.86
C LEU A 37 5.60 6.99 -0.64
N ASP A 38 5.49 5.97 -1.50
CA ASP A 38 5.44 6.13 -2.95
C ASP A 38 4.14 6.80 -3.42
N ASP A 39 3.01 6.52 -2.77
CA ASP A 39 1.73 7.17 -3.05
C ASP A 39 1.79 8.65 -2.65
N THR A 40 2.33 8.95 -1.47
CA THR A 40 2.57 10.34 -1.02
C THR A 40 3.51 11.09 -1.97
N LEU A 41 4.58 10.44 -2.46
CA LEU A 41 5.51 11.04 -3.41
C LEU A 41 4.84 11.33 -4.76
N LYS A 42 4.01 10.39 -5.24
CA LYS A 42 3.23 10.55 -6.47
C LYS A 42 2.24 11.69 -6.35
N GLU A 43 1.55 11.80 -5.21
CA GLU A 43 0.62 12.90 -4.95
C GLU A 43 1.34 14.25 -4.92
N ALA A 44 2.44 14.37 -4.18
CA ALA A 44 3.25 15.60 -4.12
C ALA A 44 3.72 16.04 -5.52
N LYS A 45 4.13 15.10 -6.36
CA LYS A 45 4.51 15.38 -7.76
C LYS A 45 3.31 15.89 -8.58
N ASN A 46 2.15 15.28 -8.43
CA ASN A 46 0.93 15.71 -9.13
C ASN A 46 0.49 17.11 -8.68
N GLN A 47 0.55 17.40 -7.38
CA GLN A 47 0.23 18.72 -6.83
C GLN A 47 1.17 19.80 -7.40
N LEU A 48 2.48 19.54 -7.45
CA LEU A 48 3.44 20.46 -8.06
C LEU A 48 3.13 20.71 -9.54
N HIS A 49 2.81 19.65 -10.29
CA HIS A 49 2.49 19.78 -11.71
C HIS A 49 1.23 20.63 -11.93
N LYS A 50 0.21 20.45 -11.08
CA LYS A 50 -1.01 21.26 -11.09
C LYS A 50 -0.70 22.73 -10.83
N GLU A 51 0.09 23.05 -9.80
CA GLU A 51 0.44 24.43 -9.47
C GLU A 51 1.22 25.12 -10.60
N GLN A 52 2.15 24.40 -11.24
CA GLN A 52 2.87 24.91 -12.40
C GLN A 52 1.95 25.21 -13.57
N LEU A 53 0.97 24.34 -13.83
CA LEU A 53 -0.02 24.55 -14.88
C LEU A 53 -0.88 25.79 -14.59
N GLU A 54 -1.37 25.95 -13.36
CA GLU A 54 -2.15 27.12 -12.95
C GLU A 54 -1.37 28.43 -13.12
N LYS A 55 -0.10 28.46 -12.67
CA LYS A 55 0.80 29.61 -12.88
C LYS A 55 1.00 29.93 -14.35
N ASN A 56 1.16 28.92 -15.19
CA ASN A 56 1.33 29.12 -16.64
C ASN A 56 0.04 29.64 -17.30
N LEU A 57 -1.13 29.15 -16.88
CA LEU A 57 -2.42 29.67 -17.37
C LEU A 57 -2.65 31.11 -16.94
N GLU A 58 -2.27 31.48 -15.72
CA GLU A 58 -2.34 32.86 -15.25
C GLU A 58 -1.43 33.78 -16.07
N ARG A 59 -0.18 33.36 -16.30
CA ARG A 59 0.77 34.08 -17.16
C ARG A 59 0.25 34.22 -18.57
N PHE A 60 -0.32 33.16 -19.15
CA PHE A 60 -0.91 33.20 -20.47
C PHE A 60 -2.05 34.22 -20.52
N ARG A 61 -3.00 34.18 -19.58
CA ARG A 61 -4.10 35.16 -19.51
C ARG A 61 -3.61 36.60 -19.35
N LYS A 62 -2.58 36.83 -18.52
CA LYS A 62 -1.97 38.15 -18.32
C LYS A 62 -1.25 38.67 -19.56
N ASN A 63 -0.59 37.80 -20.33
CA ASN A 63 0.12 38.17 -21.56
C ASN A 63 -0.80 38.32 -22.78
N ASN A 64 -2.03 37.78 -22.72
CA ASN A 64 -3.06 37.94 -23.74
C ASN A 64 -3.96 39.17 -23.49
N LYS A 65 -3.61 40.03 -22.53
CA LYS A 65 -4.32 41.25 -22.17
C LYS A 65 -3.41 42.45 -22.34
#